data_AF-A0A438CRD8-F1
#
_entry.id   AF-A0A438CRD8-F1
#
_cell.length_a   1.000
_cell.length_b   1.000
_cell.length_c   1.000
_cell.angle_alpha   90.00
_cell.angle_beta   90.00
_cell.angle_gamma   90.00
#
_symmetry.space_group_name_H-M   'P 1'
#
loop_
_entity.id
_entity.type
_entity.pdbx_description
1 polymer ?
#
loop_
_entity_poly.entity_id
_entity_poly.type
_entity_poly.pdbx_seq_one_letter_code
_entity_poly.pdbx_strand_id
1 'polypeptide(L)'
;MPATVAAKIERLQRDFLWSGVGEGKRDHLVRWDIVCRPKTIGGLGLGNISWRNLALLGKWLWRYPREGSALWHQVILSIYGSHSNGWDANTVVRWSHRCPWKAIAQVFQEFSLITRYVVGNGDRIRFWEDLWRGDQPLGTQYPRLFRVVVDKNISISSVLGPSRPFLWNLNFRCNLSDSEIEDLEGLMRSLDDLYLSPSVPDARLWPLSSSGLFSVKSFFLALSQSSGSSQNFPSKFVWNSQVPFKVKSFVWLVAQKVNTNDMLQVRRPYKALSPDICILCMKHGESADHLFLHCSLTIGLWHRLFQLAKLDWVSPRSIYDMMSIKFKGFGNSKRGIVLWQAASIALIRVVWWERNARIFEDKARNSEYLWDSILFLASLWAFCSKAFKGIPLNVIQLDWIAVCTP
;
A
#
# COMPACT_ATOMS: atom_id res chain seq x y z
N MET A 1 0.86 10.27 -20.33
CA MET A 1 -0.58 10.31 -20.67
C MET A 1 -1.13 11.68 -20.30
N PRO A 2 -2.00 12.32 -21.11
CA PRO A 2 -2.61 13.61 -20.75
C PRO A 2 -3.46 13.52 -19.48
N ALA A 3 -3.38 14.53 -18.61
CA ALA A 3 -4.10 14.56 -17.33
C ALA A 3 -5.63 14.47 -17.50
N THR A 4 -6.17 15.10 -18.56
CA THR A 4 -7.60 15.06 -18.88
C THR A 4 -8.08 13.65 -19.23
N VAL A 5 -7.27 12.88 -19.95
CA VAL A 5 -7.56 11.47 -20.28
C VAL A 5 -7.52 10.61 -19.02
N ALA A 6 -6.50 10.81 -18.17
CA ALA A 6 -6.40 10.12 -16.89
C ALA A 6 -7.66 10.36 -16.04
N ALA A 7 -8.05 11.62 -15.88
CA ALA A 7 -9.24 12.02 -15.12
C ALA A 7 -10.54 11.44 -15.70
N LYS A 8 -10.65 11.37 -17.04
CA LYS A 8 -11.81 10.76 -17.71
C LYS A 8 -11.90 9.27 -17.42
N ILE A 9 -10.78 8.53 -17.50
CA ILE A 9 -10.77 7.09 -17.21
C ILE A 9 -11.04 6.84 -15.72
N GLU A 10 -10.42 7.59 -14.81
CA GLU A 10 -10.68 7.46 -13.37
C GLU A 10 -12.15 7.79 -13.03
N ARG A 11 -12.76 8.75 -13.73
CA ARG A 11 -14.20 9.00 -13.62
C ARG A 11 -15.03 7.79 -14.04
N LEU A 12 -14.76 7.22 -15.22
CA LEU A 12 -15.48 6.02 -15.69
C LEU A 12 -15.33 4.84 -14.71
N GLN A 13 -14.14 4.65 -14.14
CA GLN A 13 -13.90 3.60 -13.14
C GLN A 13 -14.68 3.84 -11.83
N ARG A 14 -14.73 5.10 -11.35
CA ARG A 14 -15.53 5.49 -10.18
C ARG A 14 -17.01 5.27 -10.41
N ASP A 15 -17.51 5.75 -11.55
CA ASP A 15 -18.92 5.70 -11.90
C ASP A 15 -19.35 4.22 -12.05
N PHE A 16 -18.52 3.38 -12.68
CA PHE A 16 -18.75 1.93 -12.76
C PHE A 16 -18.80 1.27 -11.38
N LEU A 17 -17.85 1.59 -10.49
CA LEU A 17 -17.78 0.98 -9.15
C LEU A 17 -18.98 1.34 -8.28
N TRP A 18 -19.39 2.62 -8.28
CA TRP A 18 -20.41 3.11 -7.35
C TRP A 18 -21.82 3.11 -7.93
N SER A 19 -21.97 3.47 -9.20
CA SER A 19 -23.29 3.63 -9.84
C SER A 19 -23.73 2.37 -10.59
N GLY A 20 -22.81 1.50 -11.02
CA GLY A 20 -23.12 0.32 -11.81
C GLY A 20 -23.68 0.67 -13.20
N VAL A 21 -24.41 -0.26 -13.82
CA VAL A 21 -24.99 -0.12 -15.18
C VAL A 21 -26.44 0.40 -15.13
N GLY A 22 -26.83 1.13 -14.08
CA GLY A 22 -28.20 1.63 -13.88
C GLY A 22 -28.31 3.15 -13.89
N GLU A 23 -29.53 3.65 -14.08
CA GLU A 23 -29.82 5.08 -13.98
C GLU A 23 -29.85 5.53 -12.51
N GLY A 24 -29.16 6.64 -12.22
CA GLY A 24 -29.13 7.30 -10.91
C GLY A 24 -27.73 7.43 -10.33
N LYS A 25 -27.38 8.66 -9.91
CA LYS A 25 -26.13 8.92 -9.16
C LYS A 25 -26.22 8.22 -7.80
N ARG A 26 -25.26 7.36 -7.49
CA ARG A 26 -25.12 6.73 -6.17
C ARG A 26 -24.00 7.41 -5.38
N ASP A 27 -24.13 7.40 -4.05
CA ASP A 27 -23.12 7.99 -3.17
C ASP A 27 -21.82 7.19 -3.21
N HIS A 28 -20.69 7.90 -3.31
CA HIS A 28 -19.36 7.29 -3.20
C HIS A 28 -19.07 7.02 -1.72
N LEU A 29 -19.17 5.74 -1.30
CA LEU A 29 -19.05 5.38 0.11
C LEU A 29 -17.62 5.57 0.65
N VAL A 30 -16.63 5.34 -0.21
CA VAL A 30 -15.21 5.38 0.12
C VAL A 30 -14.49 6.31 -0.86
N ARG A 31 -13.59 7.15 -0.35
CA ARG A 31 -12.81 8.06 -1.19
C ARG A 31 -11.96 7.29 -2.20
N TRP A 32 -11.83 7.84 -3.40
CA TRP A 32 -11.16 7.16 -4.52
C TRP A 32 -9.69 6.87 -4.27
N ASP A 33 -8.98 7.75 -3.56
CA ASP A 33 -7.59 7.55 -3.16
C ASP A 33 -7.43 6.29 -2.31
N ILE A 34 -8.36 6.01 -1.39
CA ILE A 34 -8.37 4.78 -0.59
C ILE A 34 -8.67 3.57 -1.48
N VAL A 35 -9.67 3.65 -2.37
CA VAL A 35 -10.02 2.58 -3.30
C VAL A 35 -8.83 2.15 -4.17
N CYS A 36 -8.03 3.13 -4.64
CA CYS A 36 -6.87 2.89 -5.47
C CYS A 36 -5.70 2.21 -4.75
N ARG A 37 -5.65 2.24 -3.41
CA ARG A 37 -4.55 1.63 -2.64
C ARG A 37 -4.51 0.11 -2.80
N PRO A 38 -3.35 -0.53 -2.55
CA PRO A 38 -3.26 -1.98 -2.46
C PRO A 38 -4.20 -2.58 -1.41
N LYS A 39 -4.66 -3.81 -1.67
CA LYS A 39 -5.52 -4.59 -0.75
C LYS A 39 -4.90 -4.82 0.63
N THR A 40 -3.57 -4.87 0.70
CA THR A 40 -2.81 -5.05 1.94
C THR A 40 -2.95 -3.89 2.90
N ILE A 41 -3.23 -2.68 2.39
CA ILE A 41 -3.38 -1.44 3.19
C ILE A 41 -4.80 -0.86 3.10
N GLY A 42 -5.80 -1.70 2.78
CA GLY A 42 -7.21 -1.32 2.85
C GLY A 42 -7.85 -0.76 1.58
N GLY A 43 -7.17 -0.78 0.43
CA GLY A 43 -7.81 -0.45 -0.85
C GLY A 43 -8.36 -1.66 -1.61
N LEU A 44 -8.86 -1.45 -2.82
CA LEU A 44 -9.32 -2.51 -3.74
C LEU A 44 -8.23 -2.97 -4.71
N GLY A 45 -7.11 -2.23 -4.79
CA GLY A 45 -5.99 -2.54 -5.69
C GLY A 45 -6.24 -2.15 -7.15
N LEU A 46 -7.24 -1.30 -7.43
CA LEU A 46 -7.47 -0.77 -8.79
C LEU A 46 -6.25 0.04 -9.27
N GLY A 47 -5.60 0.75 -8.35
CA GLY A 47 -4.43 1.58 -8.60
C GLY A 47 -4.78 2.90 -9.27
N ASN A 48 -4.15 3.98 -8.81
CA ASN A 48 -4.33 5.30 -9.40
C ASN A 48 -3.61 5.36 -10.76
N ILE A 49 -4.27 5.90 -11.78
CA ILE A 49 -3.74 5.86 -13.14
C ILE A 49 -2.58 6.86 -13.28
N SER A 50 -2.65 7.98 -12.59
CA SER A 50 -1.58 8.97 -12.56
C SER A 50 -0.30 8.39 -11.95
N TRP A 51 -0.40 7.69 -10.81
CA TRP A 51 0.73 6.98 -10.20
C TRP A 51 1.29 5.87 -11.10
N ARG A 52 0.42 5.12 -11.79
CA ARG A 52 0.88 4.11 -12.79
C ARG A 52 1.62 4.76 -13.94
N ASN A 53 1.12 5.89 -14.46
CA ASN A 53 1.79 6.64 -15.53
C ASN A 53 3.15 7.17 -15.08
N LEU A 54 3.26 7.73 -13.87
CA LEU A 54 4.54 8.14 -13.29
C LEU A 54 5.51 6.95 -13.18
N ALA A 55 5.05 5.81 -12.68
CA ALA A 55 5.88 4.62 -12.56
C ALA A 55 6.36 4.09 -13.93
N LEU A 56 5.52 4.18 -14.96
CA LEU A 56 5.87 3.82 -16.34
C LEU A 56 6.88 4.81 -16.95
N LEU A 57 6.77 6.10 -16.66
CA LEU A 57 7.73 7.11 -17.09
C LEU A 57 9.09 6.91 -16.40
N GLY A 58 9.10 6.62 -15.10
CA GLY A 58 10.33 6.31 -14.34
C GLY A 58 11.12 5.11 -14.91
N LYS A 59 10.45 4.18 -15.60
CA LYS A 59 11.14 3.09 -16.33
C LYS A 59 12.15 3.63 -17.34
N TRP A 60 11.84 4.74 -18.01
CA TRP A 60 12.74 5.33 -19.00
C TRP A 60 13.95 5.99 -18.36
N LEU A 61 13.77 6.63 -17.19
CA LEU A 61 14.88 7.14 -16.39
C LEU A 61 15.86 6.02 -16.00
N TRP A 62 15.34 4.85 -15.63
CA TRP A 62 16.17 3.68 -15.32
C TRP A 62 16.91 3.11 -16.55
N ARG A 63 16.25 3.08 -17.71
CA ARG A 63 16.81 2.50 -18.94
C ARG A 63 17.85 3.40 -19.60
N TYR A 64 17.71 4.72 -19.48
CA TYR A 64 18.59 5.70 -20.14
C TYR A 64 20.08 5.40 -19.98
N PRO A 65 20.65 5.32 -18.77
CA PRO A 65 22.09 5.07 -18.62
C PRO A 65 22.53 3.64 -18.96
N ARG A 66 21.59 2.71 -19.19
CA ARG A 66 21.86 1.28 -19.45
C ARG A 66 21.81 0.93 -20.93
N GLU A 67 21.03 1.68 -21.71
CA GLU A 67 20.77 1.39 -23.12
C GLU A 67 21.43 2.45 -24.02
N GLY A 68 22.68 2.82 -23.70
CA GLY A 68 23.40 3.90 -24.39
C GLY A 68 23.55 3.70 -25.90
N SER A 69 23.58 2.44 -26.35
CA SER A 69 23.69 2.05 -27.77
C SER A 69 22.36 2.02 -28.51
N ALA A 70 21.22 2.13 -27.82
CA ALA A 70 19.92 2.04 -28.47
C ALA A 70 19.61 3.32 -29.26
N LEU A 71 18.98 3.18 -30.42
CA LEU A 71 18.61 4.32 -31.29
C LEU A 71 17.80 5.39 -30.56
N TRP A 72 16.87 4.97 -29.69
CA TRP A 72 16.05 5.90 -28.90
C TRP A 72 16.93 6.73 -27.94
N HIS A 73 17.96 6.14 -27.35
CA HIS A 73 18.89 6.84 -26.46
C HIS A 73 19.71 7.85 -27.25
N GLN A 74 20.23 7.48 -28.42
CA GLN A 74 21.00 8.37 -29.29
C GLN A 74 20.19 9.60 -29.73
N VAL A 75 18.89 9.41 -30.04
CA VAL A 75 17.99 10.51 -30.39
C VAL A 75 17.77 11.45 -29.20
N ILE A 76 17.59 10.92 -27.99
CA ILE A 76 17.47 11.77 -26.79
C ILE A 76 18.78 12.49 -26.50
N LEU A 77 19.92 11.80 -26.60
CA LEU A 77 21.23 12.39 -26.39
C LEU A 77 21.50 13.54 -27.38
N SER A 78 21.12 13.40 -28.65
CA SER A 78 21.35 14.46 -29.65
C SER A 78 20.44 15.68 -29.46
N ILE A 79 19.23 15.49 -28.93
CA ILE A 79 18.26 16.58 -28.72
C ILE A 79 18.51 17.32 -27.40
N TYR A 80 18.76 16.58 -26.31
CA TYR A 80 18.82 17.13 -24.96
C TYR A 80 20.25 17.24 -24.42
N GLY A 81 21.21 16.52 -25.01
CA GLY A 81 22.50 16.28 -24.37
C GLY A 81 22.38 15.41 -23.12
N SER A 82 23.53 15.05 -22.57
CA SER A 82 23.61 14.34 -21.29
C SER A 82 24.03 15.29 -20.18
N HIS A 83 23.53 15.03 -18.98
CA HIS A 83 24.07 15.61 -17.76
C HIS A 83 25.54 15.17 -17.59
N SER A 84 26.33 15.96 -16.85
CA SER A 84 27.78 15.77 -16.69
C SER A 84 28.17 14.40 -16.13
N ASN A 85 27.33 13.82 -15.27
CA ASN A 85 27.50 12.49 -14.70
C ASN A 85 27.07 11.34 -15.65
N GLY A 86 26.59 11.68 -16.85
CA GLY A 86 26.13 10.72 -17.86
C GLY A 86 24.84 9.99 -17.48
N TRP A 87 24.30 10.20 -16.27
CA TRP A 87 23.21 9.40 -15.72
C TRP A 87 21.90 9.73 -16.42
N ASP A 88 21.64 11.00 -16.69
CA ASP A 88 20.36 11.46 -17.18
C ASP A 88 20.54 12.47 -18.31
N ALA A 89 19.55 12.59 -19.18
CA ALA A 89 19.55 13.65 -20.20
C ALA A 89 19.25 15.01 -19.56
N ASN A 90 19.75 16.10 -20.15
CA ASN A 90 19.45 17.43 -19.61
C ASN A 90 17.97 17.79 -19.80
N THR A 91 17.48 18.71 -18.96
CA THR A 91 16.07 19.11 -18.92
C THR A 91 15.74 20.28 -19.85
N VAL A 92 16.75 20.94 -20.42
CA VAL A 92 16.60 22.23 -21.09
C VAL A 92 16.51 22.07 -22.61
N VAL A 93 15.33 22.35 -23.19
CA VAL A 93 15.22 22.67 -24.62
C VAL A 93 14.31 23.90 -24.76
N ARG A 94 14.85 24.98 -25.31
CA ARG A 94 14.16 26.28 -25.52
C ARG A 94 13.03 26.23 -26.57
N TRP A 95 12.93 25.17 -27.37
CA TRP A 95 12.29 25.24 -28.69
C TRP A 95 11.05 24.35 -28.91
N SER A 96 10.55 23.60 -27.92
CA SER A 96 9.34 22.79 -28.14
C SER A 96 8.46 22.61 -26.90
N HIS A 97 7.19 22.96 -27.06
CA HIS A 97 6.13 22.75 -26.07
C HIS A 97 5.61 21.28 -26.03
N ARG A 98 6.09 20.40 -26.92
CA ARG A 98 5.59 19.01 -27.07
C ARG A 98 6.74 17.99 -27.12
N CYS A 99 7.44 17.84 -26.00
CA CYS A 99 8.56 16.91 -25.86
C CYS A 99 8.23 15.78 -24.88
N PRO A 100 8.14 14.50 -25.31
CA PRO A 100 7.89 13.37 -24.42
C PRO A 100 8.90 13.24 -23.28
N TRP A 101 10.17 13.59 -23.54
CA TRP A 101 11.24 13.52 -22.53
C TRP A 101 11.07 14.54 -21.41
N LYS A 102 10.45 15.70 -21.68
CA LYS A 102 10.14 16.70 -20.64
C LYS A 102 9.25 16.10 -19.54
N ALA A 103 8.26 15.30 -19.93
CA ALA A 103 7.39 14.62 -18.96
C ALA A 103 8.11 13.50 -18.20
N ILE A 104 9.09 12.83 -18.82
CA ILE A 104 9.93 11.81 -18.17
C ILE A 104 10.86 12.48 -17.14
N ALA A 105 11.50 13.57 -17.52
CA ALA A 105 12.41 14.34 -16.67
C ALA A 105 11.71 14.91 -15.43
N GLN A 106 10.43 15.26 -15.51
CA GLN A 106 9.65 15.70 -14.35
C GLN A 106 9.52 14.63 -13.26
N VAL A 107 9.58 13.34 -13.62
CA VAL A 107 9.52 12.21 -12.66
C VAL A 107 10.84 12.01 -11.91
N PHE A 108 11.89 12.74 -12.30
CA PHE A 108 13.22 12.57 -11.73
C PHE A 108 13.25 12.85 -10.24
N GLN A 109 12.46 13.81 -9.74
CA GLN A 109 12.44 14.16 -8.31
C GLN A 109 11.97 12.99 -7.44
N GLU A 110 10.86 12.34 -7.77
CA GLU A 110 10.36 11.19 -6.99
C GLU A 110 11.22 9.93 -7.22
N PHE A 111 11.84 9.81 -8.40
CA PHE A 111 12.69 8.69 -8.75
C PHE A 111 14.06 8.75 -8.03
N SER A 112 14.67 9.94 -7.93
CA SER A 112 15.99 10.13 -7.34
C SER A 112 15.98 9.86 -5.83
N LEU A 113 14.89 10.20 -5.14
CA LEU A 113 14.70 9.94 -3.70
C LEU A 113 14.77 8.45 -3.33
N ILE A 114 14.48 7.56 -4.28
CA ILE A 114 14.46 6.10 -4.06
C ILE A 114 15.75 5.45 -4.57
N THR A 115 16.39 6.06 -5.57
CA THR A 115 17.52 5.45 -6.27
C THR A 115 18.79 5.54 -5.43
N ARG A 116 19.53 4.43 -5.37
CA ARG A 116 20.88 4.39 -4.77
C ARG A 116 21.91 4.14 -5.86
N TYR A 117 23.17 4.44 -5.58
CA TYR A 117 24.28 4.20 -6.50
C TYR A 117 25.25 3.18 -5.90
N VAL A 118 25.79 2.32 -6.76
CA VAL A 118 26.80 1.31 -6.41
C VAL A 118 28.08 1.69 -7.12
N VAL A 119 29.13 1.85 -6.33
CA VAL A 119 30.44 2.29 -6.80
C VAL A 119 31.14 1.16 -7.56
N GLY A 120 31.56 1.46 -8.78
CA GLY A 120 32.44 0.64 -9.60
C GLY A 120 33.77 1.37 -9.80
N ASN A 121 33.92 2.03 -10.95
CA ASN A 121 35.06 2.88 -11.29
C ASN A 121 35.01 4.26 -10.63
N GLY A 122 33.83 4.73 -10.20
CA GLY A 122 33.65 5.99 -9.49
C GLY A 122 33.60 7.24 -10.38
N ASP A 123 33.55 7.09 -11.71
CA ASP A 123 33.60 8.20 -12.66
C ASP A 123 32.29 8.98 -12.78
N ARG A 124 31.15 8.31 -12.56
CA ARG A 124 29.83 8.90 -12.79
C ARG A 124 29.14 9.31 -11.50
N ILE A 125 29.56 8.78 -10.35
CA ILE A 125 28.91 9.07 -9.07
C ILE A 125 29.53 10.33 -8.47
N ARG A 126 28.68 11.30 -8.12
CA ARG A 126 29.11 12.52 -7.42
C ARG A 126 29.33 12.21 -5.96
N PHE A 127 30.52 12.53 -5.46
CA PHE A 127 30.97 12.13 -4.12
C PHE A 127 30.03 12.64 -3.02
N TRP A 128 29.60 13.90 -3.09
CA TRP A 128 28.82 14.53 -2.02
C TRP A 128 27.30 14.39 -2.15
N GLU A 129 26.76 14.53 -3.37
CA GLU A 129 25.32 14.69 -3.58
C GLU A 129 24.57 13.40 -3.91
N ASP A 130 25.26 12.38 -4.45
CA ASP A 130 24.60 11.12 -4.81
C ASP A 130 24.55 10.17 -3.60
N LEU A 131 23.45 9.41 -3.48
CA LEU A 131 23.27 8.45 -2.40
C LEU A 131 23.95 7.11 -2.73
N TRP A 132 25.25 7.01 -2.44
CA TRP A 132 26.06 5.81 -2.68
C TRP A 132 26.61 5.15 -1.40
N ARG A 133 26.58 5.84 -0.26
CA ARG A 133 27.01 5.32 1.05
C ARG A 133 26.02 5.73 2.15
N GLY A 134 25.61 4.77 2.99
CA GLY A 134 24.66 5.00 4.06
C GLY A 134 23.23 5.28 3.58
N ASP A 135 22.46 6.01 4.39
CA ASP A 135 21.05 6.33 4.14
C ASP A 135 20.80 7.76 3.67
N GLN A 136 21.82 8.62 3.67
CA GLN A 136 21.77 10.01 3.18
C GLN A 136 23.03 10.35 2.37
N PRO A 137 22.98 11.31 1.43
CA PRO A 137 24.18 11.78 0.74
C PRO A 137 25.25 12.27 1.72
N LEU A 138 26.54 12.10 1.39
CA LEU A 138 27.65 12.49 2.26
C LEU A 138 27.64 13.99 2.57
N GLY A 139 27.17 14.82 1.64
CA GLY A 139 27.04 16.27 1.87
C GLY A 139 26.03 16.63 2.96
N THR A 140 25.02 15.78 3.18
CA THR A 140 24.06 15.92 4.28
C THR A 140 24.61 15.34 5.59
N GLN A 141 25.40 14.27 5.52
CA GLN A 141 26.03 13.67 6.71
C GLN A 141 27.13 14.57 7.29
N TYR A 142 27.90 15.23 6.42
CA TYR A 142 29.02 16.11 6.78
C TYR A 142 28.80 17.53 6.25
N PRO A 143 27.81 18.27 6.78
CA PRO A 143 27.40 19.58 6.25
C PRO A 143 28.50 20.64 6.39
N ARG A 144 29.36 20.53 7.42
CA ARG A 144 30.50 21.43 7.63
C ARG A 144 31.52 21.29 6.51
N LEU A 145 31.98 20.07 6.24
CA LEU A 145 32.88 19.77 5.12
C LEU A 145 32.28 20.19 3.78
N PHE A 146 31.03 19.82 3.52
CA PHE A 146 30.36 20.15 2.25
C PHE A 146 30.27 21.67 1.99
N ARG A 147 30.23 22.49 3.05
CA ARG A 147 30.23 23.95 2.93
C ARG A 147 31.57 24.49 2.44
N VAL A 148 32.67 23.91 2.89
CA VAL A 148 34.04 24.42 2.64
C VAL A 148 34.71 23.80 1.41
N VAL A 149 34.18 22.70 0.86
CA VAL A 149 34.68 22.11 -0.38
C VAL A 149 34.51 23.06 -1.58
N VAL A 150 35.53 23.07 -2.46
CA VAL A 150 35.54 23.87 -3.68
C VAL A 150 34.55 23.30 -4.71
N ASP A 151 34.71 22.03 -5.06
CA ASP A 151 33.87 21.33 -6.05
C ASP A 151 32.90 20.35 -5.39
N LYS A 152 31.62 20.70 -5.40
CA LYS A 152 30.52 19.90 -4.84
C LYS A 152 30.09 18.75 -5.76
N ASN A 153 30.42 18.83 -7.05
CA ASN A 153 30.03 17.86 -8.06
C ASN A 153 31.17 16.87 -8.41
N ILE A 154 32.28 16.92 -7.68
CA ILE A 154 33.44 16.05 -7.90
C ILE A 154 33.06 14.55 -7.88
N SER A 155 33.64 13.77 -8.80
CA SER A 155 33.40 12.32 -8.89
C SER A 155 34.18 11.55 -7.81
N ILE A 156 33.74 10.34 -7.49
CA ILE A 156 34.46 9.47 -6.53
C ILE A 156 35.88 9.16 -7.03
N SER A 157 36.04 8.86 -8.32
CA SER A 157 37.34 8.54 -8.92
C SER A 157 38.33 9.70 -8.84
N SER A 158 37.84 10.94 -8.97
CA SER A 158 38.65 12.15 -8.83
C SER A 158 39.07 12.41 -7.39
N VAL A 159 38.26 12.02 -6.41
CA VAL A 159 38.55 12.20 -4.98
C VAL A 159 39.54 11.16 -4.46
N LEU A 160 39.38 9.89 -4.82
CA LEU A 160 40.12 8.78 -4.20
C LEU A 160 41.31 8.30 -5.03
N GLY A 161 41.30 8.54 -6.34
CA GLY A 161 42.31 8.02 -7.26
C GLY A 161 42.23 6.49 -7.47
N PRO A 162 42.94 5.95 -8.49
CA PRO A 162 42.81 4.55 -8.90
C PRO A 162 43.66 3.56 -8.09
N SER A 163 44.57 4.04 -7.24
CA SER A 163 45.56 3.20 -6.54
C SER A 163 45.46 3.39 -5.03
N ARG A 164 45.68 2.30 -4.26
CA ARG A 164 45.78 2.37 -2.80
C ARG A 164 47.23 2.56 -2.33
N PRO A 165 47.49 3.31 -1.25
CA PRO A 165 46.51 4.08 -0.46
C PRO A 165 45.90 5.22 -1.30
N PHE A 166 44.61 5.50 -1.08
CA PHE A 166 43.89 6.51 -1.86
C PHE A 166 44.60 7.86 -1.78
N LEU A 167 44.82 8.47 -2.93
CA LEU A 167 45.31 9.83 -3.02
C LEU A 167 44.11 10.77 -2.88
N TRP A 168 43.78 11.10 -1.64
CA TRP A 168 42.67 12.00 -1.31
C TRP A 168 42.89 13.38 -1.91
N ASN A 169 42.12 13.70 -2.94
CA ASN A 169 42.20 14.96 -3.68
C ASN A 169 40.96 15.82 -3.43
N LEU A 170 40.73 16.19 -2.17
CA LEU A 170 39.69 17.14 -1.79
C LEU A 170 40.29 18.54 -1.61
N ASN A 171 39.80 19.47 -2.43
CA ASN A 171 40.18 20.87 -2.35
C ASN A 171 39.19 21.66 -1.50
N PHE A 172 39.69 22.38 -0.51
CA PHE A 172 38.92 23.22 0.40
C PHE A 172 39.19 24.71 0.14
N ARG A 173 38.17 25.54 0.34
CA ARG A 173 38.22 27.00 0.13
C ARG A 173 39.04 27.73 1.19
N CYS A 174 39.25 27.09 2.33
CA CYS A 174 39.97 27.60 3.48
C CYS A 174 40.65 26.43 4.21
N ASN A 175 41.53 26.77 5.15
CA ASN A 175 42.06 25.79 6.08
C ASN A 175 40.92 25.23 6.93
N LEU A 176 40.97 23.93 7.22
CA LEU A 176 39.98 23.25 8.04
C LEU A 176 40.15 23.64 9.52
N SER A 177 39.03 23.86 10.19
CA SER A 177 38.98 23.95 11.66
C SER A 177 39.10 22.57 12.32
N ASP A 178 39.43 22.51 13.61
CA ASP A 178 39.57 21.24 14.34
C ASP A 178 38.31 20.36 14.22
N SER A 179 37.11 20.95 14.29
CA SER A 179 35.85 20.21 14.11
C SER A 179 35.63 19.71 12.68
N GLU A 180 36.16 20.40 11.66
CA GLU A 180 36.12 19.93 10.27
C GLU A 180 37.16 18.84 10.02
N ILE A 181 38.30 18.88 10.71
CA ILE A 181 39.32 17.83 10.68
C ILE A 181 38.75 16.54 11.28
N GLU A 182 38.08 16.61 12.43
CA GLU A 182 37.40 15.46 13.04
C GLU A 182 36.36 14.83 12.10
N ASP A 183 35.58 15.65 11.40
CA ASP A 183 34.62 15.19 10.39
C ASP A 183 35.32 14.48 9.23
N LEU A 184 36.46 15.03 8.76
CA LEU A 184 37.21 14.47 7.65
C LEU A 184 37.82 13.12 8.03
N GLU A 185 38.40 13.01 9.23
CA GLU A 185 38.90 11.74 9.74
C GLU A 185 37.79 10.70 9.87
N GLY A 186 36.61 11.11 10.35
CA GLY A 186 35.42 10.26 10.41
C GLY A 186 35.00 9.76 9.03
N LEU A 187 34.99 10.65 8.03
CA LEU A 187 34.70 10.31 6.65
C LEU A 187 35.73 9.33 6.06
N MET A 188 37.02 9.60 6.27
CA MET A 188 38.10 8.72 5.79
C MET A 188 37.97 7.32 6.37
N ARG A 189 37.79 7.20 7.69
CA ARG A 189 37.55 5.93 8.38
C ARG A 189 36.33 5.18 7.83
N SER A 190 35.26 5.90 7.48
CA SER A 190 34.05 5.30 6.93
C SER A 190 34.21 4.74 5.50
N LEU A 191 35.30 5.10 4.81
CA LEU A 191 35.59 4.73 3.43
C LEU A 191 36.82 3.79 3.30
N ASP A 192 37.42 3.38 4.43
CA ASP A 192 38.58 2.48 4.45
C ASP A 192 38.31 1.11 3.78
N ASP A 193 37.05 0.66 3.79
CA ASP A 193 36.58 -0.59 3.17
C ASP A 193 36.21 -0.46 1.69
N LEU A 194 36.21 0.76 1.12
CA LEU A 194 35.74 0.99 -0.25
C LEU A 194 36.76 0.53 -1.30
N TYR A 195 36.39 -0.34 -2.23
CA TYR A 195 37.25 -0.73 -3.33
C TYR A 195 36.72 -0.20 -4.67
N LEU A 196 37.53 0.58 -5.38
CA LEU A 196 37.23 1.00 -6.75
C LEU A 196 37.72 -0.08 -7.72
N SER A 197 36.86 -0.48 -8.63
CA SER A 197 37.19 -1.43 -9.69
C SER A 197 37.20 -0.69 -11.03
N PRO A 198 38.37 -0.35 -11.60
CA PRO A 198 38.46 0.43 -12.83
C PRO A 198 37.79 -0.24 -14.04
N SER A 199 37.64 -1.57 -14.02
CA SER A 199 37.03 -2.36 -15.08
C SER A 199 35.50 -2.47 -14.98
N VAL A 200 34.91 -2.11 -13.83
CA VAL A 200 33.47 -2.24 -13.59
C VAL A 200 32.84 -0.84 -13.59
N PRO A 201 31.89 -0.56 -14.49
CA PRO A 201 31.23 0.74 -14.50
C PRO A 201 30.34 0.92 -13.27
N ASP A 202 30.22 2.16 -12.81
CA ASP A 202 29.23 2.54 -11.80
C ASP A 202 27.82 2.10 -12.21
N ALA A 203 27.01 1.71 -11.22
CA ALA A 203 25.66 1.22 -11.43
C ALA A 203 24.64 1.94 -10.54
N ARG A 204 23.39 2.03 -11.01
CA ARG A 204 22.25 2.36 -10.16
C ARG A 204 21.68 1.11 -9.52
N LEU A 205 21.26 1.25 -8.28
CA LEU A 205 20.57 0.25 -7.48
C LEU A 205 19.15 0.71 -7.17
N TRP A 206 18.20 -0.20 -7.35
CA TRP A 206 16.81 0.00 -6.98
C TRP A 206 16.51 -0.74 -5.67
N PRO A 207 16.53 -0.08 -4.50
CA PRO A 207 16.44 -0.75 -3.20
C PRO A 207 15.07 -1.40 -2.92
N LEU A 208 14.04 -1.03 -3.69
CA LEU A 208 12.68 -1.59 -3.51
C LEU A 208 12.50 -2.98 -4.15
N SER A 209 13.55 -3.54 -4.77
CA SER A 209 13.52 -4.89 -5.33
C SER A 209 14.68 -5.71 -4.80
N SER A 210 14.42 -6.98 -4.47
CA SER A 210 15.46 -7.91 -4.03
C SER A 210 16.52 -8.19 -5.10
N SER A 211 16.20 -8.00 -6.38
CA SER A 211 17.17 -8.11 -7.47
C SER A 211 17.99 -6.84 -7.67
N GLY A 212 17.69 -5.76 -6.95
CA GLY A 212 18.30 -4.44 -7.18
C GLY A 212 17.88 -3.78 -8.49
N LEU A 213 16.98 -4.39 -9.27
CA LEU A 213 16.51 -3.88 -10.55
C LEU A 213 15.20 -3.11 -10.43
N PHE A 214 15.06 -2.07 -11.23
CA PHE A 214 13.83 -1.31 -11.31
C PHE A 214 12.67 -2.17 -11.81
N SER A 215 11.52 -2.05 -11.13
CA SER A 215 10.27 -2.54 -11.64
C SER A 215 9.18 -1.47 -11.51
N VAL A 216 8.36 -1.34 -12.54
CA VAL A 216 7.20 -0.43 -12.53
C VAL A 216 6.29 -0.73 -11.32
N LYS A 217 6.16 -2.02 -10.97
CA LYS A 217 5.36 -2.47 -9.83
C LYS A 217 5.90 -1.95 -8.51
N SER A 218 7.21 -2.07 -8.25
CA SER A 218 7.81 -1.60 -6.99
C SER A 218 7.78 -0.08 -6.88
N PHE A 219 8.04 0.65 -7.97
CA PHE A 219 7.93 2.11 -7.96
C PHE A 219 6.49 2.58 -7.71
N PHE A 220 5.52 1.97 -8.40
CA PHE A 220 4.10 2.25 -8.18
C PHE A 220 3.67 2.02 -6.72
N LEU A 221 4.15 0.95 -6.09
CA LEU A 221 3.83 0.64 -4.69
C LEU A 221 4.44 1.68 -3.73
N ALA A 222 5.68 2.13 -3.96
CA ALA A 222 6.30 3.17 -3.13
C ALA A 222 5.56 4.51 -3.24
N LEU A 223 5.21 4.93 -4.46
CA LEU A 223 4.39 6.12 -4.71
C LEU A 223 3.04 6.02 -3.97
N SER A 224 2.40 4.85 -4.02
CA SER A 224 1.11 4.62 -3.36
C SER A 224 1.16 4.61 -1.83
N GLN A 225 2.33 4.30 -1.23
CA GLN A 225 2.51 4.23 0.23
C GLN A 225 2.85 5.59 0.84
N SER A 226 3.53 6.47 0.09
CA SER A 226 3.87 7.83 0.53
C SER A 226 2.64 8.71 0.86
N SER A 227 1.45 8.33 0.39
CA SER A 227 0.23 9.15 0.45
C SER A 227 -0.73 8.82 1.62
N GLY A 228 -0.31 8.11 2.67
CA GLY A 228 -1.18 7.88 3.82
C GLY A 228 -0.60 7.02 4.95
N SER A 229 -1.11 7.24 6.17
CA SER A 229 -0.73 6.47 7.35
C SER A 229 -0.99 4.98 7.17
N SER A 230 0.00 4.18 7.56
CA SER A 230 -0.05 2.72 7.57
C SER A 230 -0.92 2.24 8.74
N GLN A 231 -2.24 2.44 8.67
CA GLN A 231 -3.13 1.63 9.50
C GLN A 231 -3.08 0.19 8.97
N ASN A 232 -2.74 -0.74 9.85
CA ASN A 232 -2.67 -2.17 9.55
C ASN A 232 -4.07 -2.69 9.21
N PHE A 233 -4.47 -2.60 7.94
CA PHE A 233 -5.74 -3.13 7.46
C PHE A 233 -5.80 -4.65 7.66
N PRO A 234 -6.93 -5.22 8.14
CA PRO A 234 -7.12 -6.66 8.31
C PRO A 234 -7.28 -7.39 6.95
N SER A 235 -6.32 -7.19 6.04
CA SER A 235 -6.31 -7.68 4.66
C SER A 235 -6.43 -9.20 4.58
N LYS A 236 -5.78 -9.92 5.51
CA LYS A 236 -5.86 -11.39 5.58
C LYS A 236 -7.26 -11.86 5.92
N PHE A 237 -7.94 -11.21 6.88
CA PHE A 237 -9.31 -11.55 7.25
C PHE A 237 -10.28 -11.31 6.07
N VAL A 238 -10.19 -10.15 5.44
CA VAL A 238 -11.11 -9.76 4.36
C VAL A 238 -10.84 -10.53 3.07
N TRP A 239 -9.59 -10.52 2.57
CA TRP A 239 -9.29 -10.96 1.21
C TRP A 239 -8.93 -12.45 1.10
N ASN A 240 -8.33 -13.06 2.14
CA ASN A 240 -7.95 -14.48 2.12
C ASN A 240 -9.10 -15.42 2.54
N SER A 241 -10.20 -14.89 3.05
CA SER A 241 -11.41 -15.64 3.38
C SER A 241 -11.93 -16.47 2.20
N GLN A 242 -12.57 -17.60 2.46
CA GLN A 242 -13.12 -18.48 1.41
C GLN A 242 -14.61 -18.21 1.16
N VAL A 243 -15.01 -16.93 1.23
CA VAL A 243 -16.39 -16.48 1.01
C VAL A 243 -16.56 -15.85 -0.38
N PRO A 244 -17.78 -15.71 -0.91
CA PRO A 244 -18.01 -15.08 -2.21
C PRO A 244 -17.47 -13.65 -2.28
N PHE A 245 -16.98 -13.23 -3.45
CA PHE A 245 -16.36 -11.91 -3.63
C PHE A 245 -17.29 -10.73 -3.27
N LYS A 246 -18.59 -10.87 -3.53
CA LYS A 246 -19.62 -9.89 -3.13
C LYS A 246 -19.65 -9.69 -1.62
N VAL A 247 -19.45 -10.76 -0.84
CA VAL A 247 -19.39 -10.71 0.63
C VAL A 247 -18.06 -10.10 1.09
N LYS A 248 -16.93 -10.46 0.47
CA LYS A 248 -15.62 -9.82 0.75
C LYS A 248 -15.66 -8.31 0.55
N SER A 249 -16.26 -7.88 -0.56
CA SER A 249 -16.42 -6.45 -0.89
C SER A 249 -17.29 -5.73 0.14
N PHE A 250 -18.33 -6.41 0.65
CA PHE A 250 -19.15 -5.87 1.73
C PHE A 250 -18.38 -5.77 3.05
N VAL A 251 -17.64 -6.79 3.47
CA VAL A 251 -16.82 -6.73 4.71
C VAL A 251 -15.73 -5.66 4.58
N TRP A 252 -15.14 -5.50 3.39
CA TRP A 252 -14.24 -4.37 3.10
C TRP A 252 -14.92 -3.03 3.35
N LEU A 253 -16.18 -2.84 2.93
CA LEU A 253 -16.95 -1.63 3.26
C LEU A 253 -17.18 -1.47 4.76
N VAL A 254 -17.46 -2.56 5.49
CA VAL A 254 -17.62 -2.53 6.97
C VAL A 254 -16.35 -2.04 7.64
N ALA A 255 -15.18 -2.52 7.19
CA ALA A 255 -13.88 -2.08 7.70
C ALA A 255 -13.47 -0.66 7.24
N GLN A 256 -14.18 -0.09 6.25
CA GLN A 256 -14.00 1.28 5.78
C GLN A 256 -15.10 2.18 6.34
N LYS A 257 -16.24 2.30 5.62
CA LYS A 257 -17.44 3.05 6.03
C LYS A 257 -18.70 2.51 5.33
N VAL A 258 -19.63 1.94 6.10
CA VAL A 258 -20.96 1.54 5.63
C VAL A 258 -22.03 2.62 5.89
N ASN A 259 -23.23 2.44 5.33
CA ASN A 259 -24.38 3.34 5.49
C ASN A 259 -25.12 3.11 6.82
N THR A 260 -24.43 3.27 7.94
CA THR A 260 -25.06 3.39 9.26
C THR A 260 -25.65 4.78 9.44
N ASN A 261 -26.59 4.96 10.39
CA ASN A 261 -27.28 6.25 10.57
C ASN A 261 -26.30 7.41 10.82
N ASP A 262 -25.28 7.21 11.67
CA ASP A 262 -24.22 8.20 11.91
C ASP A 262 -23.52 8.66 10.61
N MET A 263 -23.16 7.73 9.73
CA MET A 263 -22.52 8.02 8.46
C MET A 263 -23.48 8.62 7.43
N LEU A 264 -24.76 8.24 7.47
CA LEU A 264 -25.78 8.82 6.61
C LEU A 264 -26.08 10.27 6.99
N GLN A 265 -26.13 10.58 8.29
CA GLN A 265 -26.30 11.94 8.80
C GLN A 265 -25.13 12.84 8.39
N VAL A 266 -23.88 12.35 8.49
CA VAL A 266 -22.70 13.08 8.00
C VAL A 266 -22.77 13.34 6.49
N ARG A 267 -23.24 12.35 5.71
CA ARG A 267 -23.32 12.47 4.24
C ARG A 267 -24.51 13.29 3.76
N ARG A 268 -25.59 13.32 4.54
CA ARG A 268 -26.84 14.02 4.22
C ARG A 268 -27.35 14.77 5.46
N PRO A 269 -26.70 15.88 5.85
CA PRO A 269 -27.05 16.62 7.07
C PRO A 269 -28.49 17.14 7.07
N TYR A 270 -29.04 17.38 5.88
CA TYR A 270 -30.40 17.85 5.65
C TYR A 270 -31.48 16.76 5.78
N LYS A 271 -31.09 15.48 5.83
CA LYS A 271 -32.02 14.36 6.01
C LYS A 271 -32.04 14.00 7.51
N ALA A 272 -33.01 14.54 8.24
CA ALA A 272 -33.20 14.22 9.65
C ALA A 272 -33.56 12.74 9.80
N LEU A 273 -32.58 11.92 10.20
CA LEU A 273 -32.78 10.52 10.57
C LEU A 273 -33.15 10.49 12.06
N SER A 274 -34.35 10.96 12.41
CA SER A 274 -34.85 10.83 13.78
C SER A 274 -35.81 9.65 13.86
N PRO A 275 -35.59 8.67 14.76
CA PRO A 275 -34.48 8.57 15.71
C PRO A 275 -33.20 8.00 15.08
N ASP A 276 -32.02 8.48 15.50
CA ASP A 276 -30.70 7.90 15.14
C ASP A 276 -30.45 6.52 15.82
N ILE A 277 -31.50 5.92 16.38
CA ILE A 277 -31.46 4.71 17.20
C ILE A 277 -31.26 3.48 16.31
N CYS A 278 -30.45 2.54 16.78
CA CYS A 278 -30.26 1.23 16.18
C CYS A 278 -31.56 0.43 16.19
N ILE A 279 -32.07 0.10 15.00
CA ILE A 279 -33.32 -0.66 14.81
C ILE A 279 -33.27 -2.09 15.41
N LEU A 280 -32.07 -2.60 15.69
CA LEU A 280 -31.90 -3.94 16.26
C LEU A 280 -32.15 -3.96 17.77
N CYS A 281 -31.63 -2.97 18.50
CA CYS A 281 -31.71 -2.92 19.97
C CYS A 281 -32.71 -1.89 20.50
N MET A 282 -33.08 -0.90 19.70
CA MET A 282 -33.95 0.23 20.05
C MET A 282 -33.47 1.04 21.27
N LYS A 283 -32.17 1.02 21.59
CA LYS A 283 -31.59 1.66 22.80
C LYS A 283 -30.50 2.69 22.54
N HIS A 284 -29.55 2.38 21.66
CA HIS A 284 -28.37 3.22 21.41
C HIS A 284 -28.34 3.70 19.96
N GLY A 285 -27.53 4.73 19.68
CA GLY A 285 -27.33 5.23 18.32
C GLY A 285 -26.70 4.18 17.39
N GLU A 286 -27.07 4.19 16.10
CA GLU A 286 -26.51 3.27 15.11
C GLU A 286 -25.16 3.78 14.57
N SER A 287 -24.08 3.12 14.99
CA SER A 287 -22.75 3.20 14.38
C SER A 287 -22.29 1.83 13.90
N ALA A 288 -21.23 1.76 13.08
CA ALA A 288 -20.70 0.46 12.62
C ALA A 288 -20.26 -0.44 13.79
N ASP A 289 -19.55 0.13 14.77
CA ASP A 289 -19.10 -0.60 15.96
C ASP A 289 -20.28 -1.06 16.82
N HIS A 290 -21.30 -0.20 16.99
CA HIS A 290 -22.51 -0.60 17.70
C HIS A 290 -23.25 -1.71 16.95
N LEU A 291 -23.54 -1.51 15.66
CA LEU A 291 -24.33 -2.45 14.86
C LEU A 291 -23.70 -3.84 14.80
N PHE A 292 -22.41 -3.93 14.50
CA PHE A 292 -21.72 -5.20 14.25
C PHE A 292 -21.06 -5.83 15.46
N LEU A 293 -20.98 -5.13 16.60
CA LEU A 293 -20.29 -5.64 17.79
C LEU A 293 -21.07 -5.38 19.08
N HIS A 294 -21.36 -4.12 19.42
CA HIS A 294 -21.87 -3.75 20.77
C HIS A 294 -23.39 -3.78 20.94
N CYS A 295 -24.15 -3.96 19.86
CA CYS A 295 -25.60 -4.10 19.89
C CYS A 295 -25.98 -5.34 20.70
N SER A 296 -26.98 -5.24 21.59
CA SER A 296 -27.40 -6.33 22.47
C SER A 296 -27.76 -7.62 21.72
N LEU A 297 -28.37 -7.51 20.54
CA LEU A 297 -28.62 -8.65 19.65
C LEU A 297 -27.31 -9.22 19.09
N THR A 298 -26.46 -8.35 18.57
CA THR A 298 -25.23 -8.74 17.86
C THR A 298 -24.19 -9.33 18.80
N ILE A 299 -23.99 -8.73 19.98
CA ILE A 299 -23.09 -9.25 20.99
C ILE A 299 -23.53 -10.62 21.49
N GLY A 300 -24.85 -10.86 21.60
CA GLY A 300 -25.42 -12.18 21.90
C GLY A 300 -25.07 -13.24 20.86
N LEU A 301 -25.13 -12.89 19.57
CA LEU A 301 -24.71 -13.78 18.47
C LEU A 301 -23.20 -14.06 18.52
N TRP A 302 -22.38 -13.06 18.84
CA TRP A 302 -20.93 -13.27 19.04
C TRP A 302 -20.67 -14.19 20.24
N HIS A 303 -21.33 -13.98 21.39
CA HIS A 303 -21.19 -14.87 22.54
C HIS A 303 -21.53 -16.31 22.19
N ARG A 304 -22.62 -16.57 21.45
CA ARG A 304 -22.94 -17.92 20.95
C ARG A 304 -21.83 -18.50 20.08
N LEU A 305 -21.25 -17.71 19.17
CA LEU A 305 -20.15 -18.16 18.31
C LEU A 305 -18.88 -18.50 19.09
N PHE A 306 -18.53 -17.68 20.09
CA PHE A 306 -17.38 -17.94 20.95
C PHE A 306 -17.61 -19.14 21.89
N GLN A 307 -18.83 -19.32 22.41
CA GLN A 307 -19.22 -20.50 23.18
C GLN A 307 -19.13 -21.78 22.34
N LEU A 308 -19.58 -21.76 21.08
CA LEU A 308 -19.43 -22.88 20.14
C LEU A 308 -17.95 -23.23 19.91
N ALA A 309 -17.08 -22.22 19.88
CA ALA A 309 -15.63 -22.39 19.78
C ALA A 309 -14.94 -22.77 21.11
N LYS A 310 -15.67 -22.84 22.22
CA LYS A 310 -15.13 -23.04 23.59
C LYS A 310 -14.05 -22.02 23.94
N LEU A 311 -14.25 -20.75 23.56
CA LEU A 311 -13.34 -19.65 23.83
C LEU A 311 -14.03 -18.59 24.69
N ASP A 312 -13.33 -18.16 25.74
CA ASP A 312 -13.68 -16.93 26.44
C ASP A 312 -13.22 -15.72 25.64
N TRP A 313 -14.05 -14.68 25.61
CA TRP A 313 -13.74 -13.45 24.88
C TRP A 313 -14.31 -12.22 25.58
N VAL A 314 -13.66 -11.09 25.31
CA VAL A 314 -14.13 -9.76 25.69
C VAL A 314 -14.29 -8.96 24.41
N SER A 315 -15.42 -8.26 24.29
CA SER A 315 -15.70 -7.43 23.12
C SER A 315 -14.61 -6.36 22.92
N PRO A 316 -13.92 -6.33 21.76
CA PRO A 316 -12.97 -5.28 21.41
C PRO A 316 -13.67 -3.92 21.29
N ARG A 317 -12.91 -2.81 21.26
CA ARG A 317 -13.51 -1.47 21.15
C ARG A 317 -14.21 -1.23 19.82
N SER A 318 -13.70 -1.80 18.74
CA SER A 318 -14.23 -1.60 17.39
C SER A 318 -14.39 -2.90 16.60
N ILE A 319 -15.26 -2.89 15.58
CA ILE A 319 -15.37 -4.00 14.63
C ILE A 319 -14.06 -4.17 13.83
N TYR A 320 -13.31 -3.09 13.64
CA TYR A 320 -12.01 -3.13 12.99
C TYR A 320 -10.99 -3.93 13.80
N ASP A 321 -10.95 -3.73 15.12
CA ASP A 321 -10.10 -4.50 16.03
C ASP A 321 -10.53 -5.97 16.05
N MET A 322 -11.84 -6.22 16.06
CA MET A 322 -12.40 -7.58 15.98
C MET A 322 -11.92 -8.34 14.73
N MET A 323 -11.83 -7.67 13.57
CA MET A 323 -11.29 -8.27 12.34
C MET A 323 -9.75 -8.41 12.35
N SER A 324 -9.07 -7.61 13.18
CA SER A 324 -7.60 -7.55 13.24
C SER A 324 -7.02 -8.57 14.22
N ILE A 325 -7.74 -8.88 15.30
CA ILE A 325 -7.35 -9.87 16.30
C ILE A 325 -7.41 -11.28 15.69
N LYS A 326 -6.34 -12.06 15.88
CA LYS A 326 -6.23 -13.43 15.38
C LYS A 326 -6.85 -14.44 16.35
N PHE A 327 -8.16 -14.44 16.46
CA PHE A 327 -8.87 -15.48 17.21
C PHE A 327 -8.66 -16.86 16.57
N LYS A 328 -8.43 -17.87 17.42
CA LYS A 328 -8.19 -19.27 17.02
C LYS A 328 -9.41 -20.14 17.34
N GLY A 329 -10.59 -19.72 16.85
CA GLY A 329 -11.88 -20.34 17.20
C GLY A 329 -11.88 -21.87 17.16
N PHE A 330 -11.62 -22.44 15.98
CA PHE A 330 -11.64 -23.89 15.77
C PHE A 330 -10.23 -24.47 15.62
N GLY A 331 -9.28 -23.94 16.40
CA GLY A 331 -7.87 -24.37 16.39
C GLY A 331 -7.02 -23.78 15.27
N ASN A 332 -5.79 -24.29 15.14
CA ASN A 332 -4.80 -23.83 14.14
C ASN A 332 -4.88 -24.59 12.80
N SER A 333 -5.82 -25.53 12.66
CA SER A 333 -5.95 -26.30 11.42
C SER A 333 -6.40 -25.39 10.29
N LYS A 334 -6.03 -25.74 9.05
CA LYS A 334 -6.46 -24.98 7.86
C LYS A 334 -8.00 -24.91 7.77
N ARG A 335 -8.69 -26.00 8.15
CA ARG A 335 -10.14 -26.07 8.23
C ARG A 335 -10.70 -25.12 9.29
N GLY A 336 -10.13 -25.14 10.50
CA GLY A 336 -10.54 -24.28 11.60
C GLY A 336 -10.41 -22.80 11.31
N ILE A 337 -9.29 -22.38 10.69
CA ILE A 337 -9.08 -20.99 10.27
C ILE A 337 -10.13 -20.56 9.24
N VAL A 338 -10.41 -21.41 8.24
CA VAL A 338 -11.38 -21.11 7.18
C VAL A 338 -12.79 -21.00 7.74
N LEU A 339 -13.20 -21.94 8.59
CA LEU A 339 -14.54 -21.98 9.17
C LEU A 339 -14.77 -20.82 10.14
N TRP A 340 -13.78 -20.50 10.99
CA TRP A 340 -13.87 -19.36 11.90
C TRP A 340 -14.03 -18.03 11.15
N GLN A 341 -13.24 -17.83 10.08
CA GLN A 341 -13.36 -16.64 9.24
C GLN A 341 -14.73 -16.60 8.54
N ALA A 342 -15.20 -17.74 8.00
CA ALA A 342 -16.51 -17.82 7.36
C ALA A 342 -17.64 -17.49 8.34
N ALA A 343 -17.61 -18.03 9.56
CA ALA A 343 -18.58 -17.77 10.61
C ALA A 343 -18.62 -16.30 11.04
N SER A 344 -17.46 -15.72 11.29
CA SER A 344 -17.32 -14.29 11.63
C SER A 344 -17.91 -13.39 10.54
N ILE A 345 -17.60 -13.69 9.28
CA ILE A 345 -18.12 -12.94 8.12
C ILE A 345 -19.63 -13.18 7.93
N ALA A 346 -20.11 -14.40 8.19
CA ALA A 346 -21.53 -14.75 8.08
C ALA A 346 -22.34 -13.96 9.12
N LEU A 347 -21.85 -13.84 10.35
CA LEU A 347 -22.46 -13.02 11.40
C LEU A 347 -22.59 -11.56 10.96
N ILE A 348 -21.49 -10.94 10.51
CA ILE A 348 -21.49 -9.55 10.01
C ILE A 348 -22.51 -9.40 8.85
N ARG A 349 -22.58 -10.39 7.96
CA ARG A 349 -23.50 -10.38 6.82
C ARG A 349 -24.97 -10.50 7.23
N VAL A 350 -25.29 -11.41 8.15
CA VAL A 350 -26.65 -11.67 8.63
C VAL A 350 -27.17 -10.47 9.42
N VAL A 351 -26.35 -9.88 10.29
CA VAL A 351 -26.70 -8.65 11.04
C VAL A 351 -27.06 -7.51 10.08
N TRP A 352 -26.27 -7.33 9.01
CA TRP A 352 -26.57 -6.32 8.00
C TRP A 352 -27.85 -6.59 7.22
N TRP A 353 -28.12 -7.86 6.89
CA TRP A 353 -29.38 -8.24 6.24
C TRP A 353 -30.58 -8.03 7.14
N GLU A 354 -30.48 -8.41 8.41
CA GLU A 354 -31.56 -8.20 9.38
C GLU A 354 -31.87 -6.72 9.56
N ARG A 355 -30.83 -5.89 9.74
CA ARG A 355 -30.98 -4.43 9.85
C ARG A 355 -31.71 -3.84 8.65
N ASN A 356 -31.36 -4.25 7.44
CA ASN A 356 -32.02 -3.77 6.23
C ASN A 356 -33.43 -4.33 6.05
N ALA A 357 -33.68 -5.58 6.42
CA ALA A 357 -35.02 -6.17 6.36
C ALA A 357 -35.99 -5.44 7.30
N ARG A 358 -35.55 -5.07 8.51
CA ARG A 358 -36.36 -4.28 9.45
C ARG A 358 -36.66 -2.88 8.92
N ILE A 359 -35.69 -2.23 8.26
CA ILE A 359 -35.86 -0.85 7.79
C ILE A 359 -36.67 -0.76 6.49
N PHE A 360 -36.44 -1.67 5.55
CA PHE A 360 -36.99 -1.55 4.19
C PHE A 360 -38.13 -2.52 3.90
N GLU A 361 -38.25 -3.61 4.66
CA GLU A 361 -39.28 -4.63 4.44
C GLU A 361 -40.23 -4.80 5.64
N ASP A 362 -39.99 -4.07 6.74
CA ASP A 362 -40.71 -4.19 8.02
C ASP A 362 -40.78 -5.64 8.54
N LYS A 363 -39.71 -6.41 8.32
CA LYS A 363 -39.59 -7.81 8.77
C LYS A 363 -38.55 -7.92 9.87
N ALA A 364 -38.98 -8.41 11.03
CA ALA A 364 -38.10 -8.76 12.14
C ALA A 364 -38.05 -10.28 12.32
N ARG A 365 -36.84 -10.85 12.35
CA ARG A 365 -36.60 -12.27 12.64
C ARG A 365 -36.11 -12.44 14.07
N ASN A 366 -36.39 -13.60 14.64
CA ASN A 366 -35.94 -13.95 15.99
C ASN A 366 -34.44 -14.32 16.01
N SER A 367 -33.85 -14.34 17.21
CA SER A 367 -32.41 -14.63 17.36
C SER A 367 -32.02 -16.04 16.90
N GLU A 368 -32.92 -17.03 17.00
CA GLU A 368 -32.66 -18.40 16.57
C GLU A 368 -32.53 -18.48 15.05
N TYR A 369 -33.45 -17.87 14.30
CA TYR A 369 -33.39 -17.83 12.85
C TYR A 369 -32.12 -17.14 12.34
N LEU A 370 -31.70 -16.06 13.01
CA LEU A 370 -30.44 -15.38 12.69
C LEU A 370 -29.25 -16.29 12.93
N TRP A 371 -29.24 -17.03 14.04
CA TRP A 371 -28.20 -18.00 14.36
C TRP A 371 -28.13 -19.14 13.34
N ASP A 372 -29.28 -19.72 12.99
CA ASP A 372 -29.37 -20.78 11.96
C ASP A 372 -28.88 -20.29 10.59
N SER A 373 -29.19 -19.04 10.24
CA SER A 373 -28.69 -18.40 9.02
C SER A 373 -27.17 -18.25 9.03
N ILE A 374 -26.58 -17.91 10.17
CA ILE A 374 -25.12 -17.80 10.34
C ILE A 374 -24.48 -19.19 10.17
N LEU A 375 -25.01 -20.21 10.86
CA LEU A 375 -24.52 -21.57 10.75
C LEU A 375 -24.59 -22.06 9.30
N PHE A 376 -25.74 -21.89 8.65
CA PHE A 376 -25.94 -22.28 7.26
C PHE A 376 -24.94 -21.62 6.31
N LEU A 377 -24.80 -20.30 6.36
CA LEU A 377 -23.89 -19.57 5.47
C LEU A 377 -22.42 -19.93 5.70
N ALA A 378 -22.02 -20.05 6.96
CA ALA A 378 -20.66 -20.41 7.32
C ALA A 378 -20.31 -21.83 6.85
N SER A 379 -21.19 -22.80 7.11
CA SER A 379 -21.03 -24.18 6.64
C SER A 379 -21.05 -24.26 5.10
N LEU A 380 -21.93 -23.51 4.43
CA LEU A 380 -21.98 -23.47 2.97
C LEU A 380 -20.68 -22.91 2.36
N TRP A 381 -20.16 -21.81 2.89
CA TRP A 381 -18.90 -21.25 2.40
C TRP A 381 -17.70 -22.14 2.72
N ALA A 382 -17.69 -22.79 3.89
CA ALA A 382 -16.68 -23.78 4.22
C ALA A 382 -16.72 -24.98 3.26
N PHE A 383 -17.90 -25.52 2.98
CA PHE A 383 -18.13 -26.60 2.01
C PHE A 383 -17.62 -26.26 0.61
N CYS A 384 -17.89 -25.05 0.11
CA CYS A 384 -17.38 -24.60 -1.19
C CYS A 384 -15.86 -24.35 -1.21
N SER A 385 -15.20 -24.36 -0.06
CA SER A 385 -13.77 -24.09 0.03
C SER A 385 -12.92 -25.33 -0.28
N LYS A 386 -11.71 -25.11 -0.79
CA LYS A 386 -10.73 -26.19 -1.01
C LYS A 386 -10.32 -26.92 0.29
N ALA A 387 -10.55 -26.33 1.46
CA ALA A 387 -10.13 -26.90 2.75
C ALA A 387 -11.05 -28.04 3.23
N PHE A 388 -12.31 -28.05 2.80
CA PHE A 388 -13.33 -29.04 3.18
C PHE A 388 -13.69 -29.97 2.02
N LYS A 389 -12.82 -30.08 1.00
CA LYS A 389 -13.03 -30.99 -0.14
C LYS A 389 -13.23 -32.43 0.36
N GLY A 390 -14.36 -33.04 -0.02
CA GLY A 390 -14.72 -34.41 0.36
C GLY A 390 -15.57 -34.53 1.62
N ILE A 391 -15.85 -33.43 2.32
CA ILE A 391 -16.73 -33.43 3.51
C ILE A 391 -18.12 -32.96 3.08
N PRO A 392 -19.18 -33.75 3.34
CA PRO A 392 -20.52 -33.37 2.95
C PRO A 392 -21.06 -32.24 3.84
N LEU A 393 -21.91 -31.37 3.29
CA LEU A 393 -22.39 -30.16 3.96
C LEU A 393 -23.12 -30.45 5.28
N ASN A 394 -23.92 -31.53 5.32
CA ASN A 394 -24.64 -31.94 6.53
C ASN A 394 -23.68 -32.25 7.69
N VAL A 395 -22.53 -32.87 7.43
CA VAL A 395 -21.50 -33.12 8.46
C VAL A 395 -20.91 -31.82 8.97
N ILE A 396 -20.67 -30.84 8.09
CA ILE A 396 -20.19 -29.50 8.48
C ILE A 396 -21.27 -28.75 9.27
N GLN A 397 -22.56 -28.99 9.06
CA GLN A 397 -23.63 -28.34 9.81
C GLN A 397 -23.82 -28.93 11.22
N LEU A 398 -23.50 -30.22 11.39
CA LEU A 398 -23.70 -30.94 12.65
C LEU A 398 -22.65 -30.59 13.70
N ASP A 399 -21.37 -30.59 13.35
CA ASP A 399 -20.30 -30.36 14.34
C ASP A 399 -19.08 -29.66 13.73
N TRP A 400 -18.91 -28.38 14.08
CA TRP A 400 -17.81 -27.55 13.58
C TRP A 400 -16.47 -27.93 14.21
N ILE A 401 -16.47 -28.42 15.46
CA ILE A 401 -15.25 -28.79 16.17
C ILE A 401 -14.72 -30.08 15.57
N ALA A 402 -15.56 -31.11 15.44
CA ALA A 402 -15.17 -32.42 14.93
C ALA A 402 -14.59 -32.35 13.51
N VAL A 403 -15.13 -31.47 12.65
CA VAL A 403 -14.66 -31.34 11.27
C VAL A 403 -13.35 -30.53 11.16
N CYS A 404 -13.03 -29.74 12.19
CA CYS A 404 -11.82 -28.92 12.25
C CYS A 404 -10.66 -29.60 13.00
N THR A 405 -10.92 -30.64 13.79
CA THR A 405 -9.90 -31.52 14.35
C THR A 405 -9.28 -32.41 13.25
N PRO A 406 -7.96 -32.66 13.28
CA PRO A 406 -7.26 -33.44 12.26
C PRO A 406 -7.80 -34.87 12.09
#